data_AF-A0A818R417-F1
#
_entry.id   AF-A0A818R417-F1
#
_cell.length_a   1.000
_cell.length_b   1.000
_cell.length_c   1.000
_cell.angle_alpha   90.00
_cell.angle_beta   90.00
_cell.angle_gamma   90.00
#
_symmetry.space_group_name_H-M   'P 1'
#
loop_
_entity.id
_entity.type
_entity.pdbx_description
1 polymer ?
#
loop_
_entity_poly.entity_id
_entity_poly.type
_entity_poly.pdbx_seq_one_letter_code
_entity_poly.pdbx_strand_id
1 'polypeptide(L)'
;MNGSLLSDQSLFSSSMNTSCRRESHYKYDRWTIIFFVIGLINILSAIWMLIASKHWYYNLPAYVPESGPLNIHFIRDIGCIFLLLGCGLWIGGFFLIKFRLPLFTMNTGFYVMHMFVHIHEIVSGRLRMGIFWTDLPGVYFPAILTFALNIILIRKYIVLSKSKIRQPIRTEN
;
A
#
# COMPACT_ATOMS: atom_id res chain seq x y z
N MET A 1 -23.02 -42.88 -54.41
CA MET A 1 -22.80 -43.17 -52.98
C MET A 1 -21.60 -42.37 -52.51
N ASN A 2 -21.88 -41.45 -51.58
CA ASN A 2 -21.03 -40.83 -50.57
C ASN A 2 -19.61 -40.35 -50.92
N GLY A 3 -19.41 -39.02 -50.92
CA GLY A 3 -18.08 -38.47 -50.69
C GLY A 3 -17.94 -36.98 -51.02
N SER A 4 -18.50 -36.06 -50.22
CA SER A 4 -18.15 -34.62 -50.32
C SER A 4 -18.61 -33.72 -49.16
N LEU A 5 -18.79 -34.22 -47.92
CA LEU A 5 -19.34 -33.40 -46.82
C LEU A 5 -18.50 -33.35 -45.53
N LEU A 6 -17.21 -33.75 -45.55
CA LEU A 6 -16.38 -33.81 -44.33
C LEU A 6 -15.18 -32.83 -44.31
N SER A 7 -15.02 -31.97 -45.32
CA SER A 7 -13.90 -31.02 -45.39
C SER A 7 -14.10 -29.79 -44.50
N ASP A 8 -15.30 -29.21 -44.49
CA ASP A 8 -15.49 -27.84 -43.97
C ASP A 8 -15.72 -27.75 -42.47
N GLN A 9 -16.12 -28.85 -41.80
CA GLN A 9 -16.30 -28.83 -40.35
C GLN A 9 -14.98 -28.80 -39.57
N SER A 10 -13.88 -29.25 -40.18
CA SER A 10 -12.57 -29.27 -39.51
C SER A 10 -11.90 -27.89 -39.43
N LEU A 11 -12.13 -27.03 -40.43
CA LEU A 11 -11.60 -25.66 -40.45
C LEU A 11 -12.39 -24.69 -39.56
N PHE A 12 -13.72 -24.88 -39.44
CA PHE A 12 -14.54 -24.02 -38.58
C PHE A 12 -14.33 -24.30 -37.09
N SER A 13 -14.01 -25.55 -36.73
CA SER A 13 -13.72 -25.98 -35.36
C SER A 13 -12.40 -25.43 -34.80
N SER A 14 -11.44 -25.09 -35.68
CA SER A 14 -10.14 -24.55 -35.25
C SER A 14 -10.19 -23.07 -34.82
N SER A 15 -11.16 -22.30 -35.33
CA SER A 15 -11.26 -20.85 -35.07
C SER A 15 -11.98 -20.47 -33.77
N MET A 16 -12.77 -21.38 -33.17
CA MET A 16 -13.54 -21.09 -31.95
C MET A 16 -12.82 -21.45 -30.64
N ASN A 17 -11.64 -22.06 -30.69
CA ASN A 17 -10.92 -22.54 -29.49
C ASN A 17 -9.80 -21.62 -29.00
N THR A 18 -9.56 -20.46 -29.63
CA THR A 18 -8.46 -19.54 -29.25
C THR A 18 -8.93 -18.26 -28.54
N SER A 19 -10.23 -18.03 -28.38
CA SER A 19 -10.76 -16.79 -27.82
C SER A 19 -11.17 -16.86 -26.33
N CYS A 20 -11.18 -18.03 -25.70
CA CYS A 20 -11.55 -18.19 -24.29
C CYS A 20 -10.43 -18.78 -23.42
N ARG A 21 -9.22 -18.23 -23.51
CA ARG A 21 -8.18 -18.44 -22.47
C ARG A 21 -7.46 -17.17 -22.09
N ARG A 22 -8.22 -16.14 -21.69
CA ARG A 22 -7.72 -15.14 -20.76
C ARG A 22 -7.93 -15.69 -19.34
N GLU A 23 -7.12 -16.68 -18.97
CA GLU A 23 -6.91 -16.96 -17.55
C GLU A 23 -6.28 -15.70 -16.96
N SER A 24 -7.10 -14.90 -16.28
CA SER A 24 -6.60 -13.82 -15.41
C SER A 24 -5.90 -14.48 -14.23
N HIS A 25 -4.69 -14.99 -14.46
CA HIS A 25 -3.77 -15.27 -13.37
C HIS A 25 -3.49 -13.93 -12.69
N TYR A 26 -4.28 -13.62 -11.66
CA TYR A 26 -3.95 -12.63 -10.65
C TYR A 26 -2.66 -13.10 -9.99
N LYS A 27 -1.53 -12.83 -10.62
CA LYS A 27 -0.23 -13.16 -10.06
C LYS A 27 0.07 -12.06 -9.06
N TYR A 28 -0.15 -12.36 -7.78
CA TYR A 28 0.29 -11.48 -6.69
C TYR A 28 1.77 -11.13 -6.94
N ASP A 29 2.02 -9.86 -7.24
CA ASP A 29 3.37 -9.38 -7.44
C ASP A 29 3.98 -8.98 -6.10
N ARG A 30 5.30 -8.74 -6.08
CA ARG A 30 5.99 -8.26 -4.88
C ARG A 30 5.33 -7.04 -4.23
N TRP A 31 4.64 -6.20 -5.02
CA TRP A 31 3.92 -5.05 -4.51
C TRP A 31 2.65 -5.42 -3.76
N THR A 32 1.91 -6.46 -4.18
CA THR A 32 0.80 -7.00 -3.38
C THR A 32 1.28 -7.39 -1.98
N ILE A 33 2.42 -8.08 -1.88
CA ILE A 33 3.00 -8.49 -0.58
C ILE A 33 3.36 -7.27 0.27
N ILE A 34 4.04 -6.27 -0.32
CA ILE A 34 4.41 -5.03 0.38
C ILE A 34 3.16 -4.30 0.92
N PHE A 35 2.13 -4.14 0.09
CA PHE A 35 0.88 -3.48 0.48
C PHE A 35 0.16 -4.28 1.57
N PHE A 36 0.16 -5.61 1.47
CA PHE A 36 -0.43 -6.47 2.48
C PHE A 36 0.26 -6.32 3.83
N VAL A 37 1.60 -6.43 3.88
CA VAL A 37 2.37 -6.36 5.13
C VAL A 37 2.23 -5.00 5.80
N ILE A 38 2.43 -3.90 5.06
CA ILE A 38 2.30 -2.55 5.62
C ILE A 38 0.86 -2.29 6.04
N GLY A 39 -0.11 -2.72 5.22
CA GLY A 39 -1.52 -2.60 5.55
C GLY A 39 -1.92 -3.38 6.80
N LEU A 40 -1.37 -4.59 6.98
CA LEU A 40 -1.62 -5.41 8.15
C LEU A 40 -1.06 -4.76 9.42
N ILE A 41 0.17 -4.24 9.38
CA ILE A 41 0.76 -3.51 10.50
C ILE A 41 -0.14 -2.34 10.90
N ASN A 42 -0.60 -1.55 9.91
CA ASN A 42 -1.51 -0.44 10.15
C ASN A 42 -2.82 -0.87 10.82
N ILE A 43 -3.46 -1.92 10.31
CA ILE A 43 -4.72 -2.44 10.86
C ILE A 43 -4.51 -2.96 12.29
N LEU A 44 -3.43 -3.69 12.57
CA LEU A 44 -3.15 -4.18 13.92
C LEU A 44 -2.90 -3.03 14.90
N SER A 45 -2.12 -2.02 14.49
CA SER A 45 -1.93 -0.80 15.29
C SER A 45 -3.25 -0.06 15.53
N ALA A 46 -4.10 0.05 14.52
CA ALA A 46 -5.42 0.65 14.62
C ALA A 46 -6.33 -0.09 15.61
N ILE A 47 -6.41 -1.42 15.48
CA ILE A 47 -7.21 -2.27 16.38
C ILE A 47 -6.78 -2.06 17.83
N TRP A 48 -5.47 -2.04 18.10
CA TRP A 48 -4.96 -1.80 19.45
C TRP A 48 -5.33 -0.40 19.96
N MET A 49 -5.14 0.65 19.15
CA MET A 49 -5.52 2.02 19.52
C MET A 49 -7.03 2.20 19.75
N LEU A 50 -7.88 1.52 18.98
CA LEU A 50 -9.33 1.68 19.05
C LEU A 50 -9.95 0.88 20.22
N ILE A 51 -9.51 -0.37 20.40
CA ILE A 51 -10.07 -1.26 21.42
C ILE A 51 -9.45 -1.02 22.79
N ALA A 52 -8.13 -0.82 22.85
CA ALA A 52 -7.39 -0.75 24.11
C ALA A 52 -6.43 0.46 24.13
N SER A 53 -6.98 1.66 23.89
CA SER A 53 -6.23 2.93 23.79
C SER A 53 -5.30 3.19 24.98
N LYS A 54 -5.80 2.97 26.21
CA LYS A 54 -5.01 3.15 27.43
C LYS A 54 -3.85 2.15 27.49
N HIS A 55 -4.10 0.90 27.11
CA HIS A 55 -3.05 -0.12 27.06
C HIS A 55 -2.00 0.23 26.02
N TRP A 56 -2.42 0.66 24.82
CA TRP A 56 -1.52 1.13 23.77
C TRP A 56 -0.62 2.27 24.27
N TYR A 57 -1.20 3.26 24.92
CA TYR A 57 -0.48 4.43 25.43
C TYR A 57 0.67 4.09 26.39
N TYR A 58 0.45 3.17 27.33
CA TYR A 58 1.46 2.83 28.34
C TYR A 58 2.43 1.72 27.90
N ASN A 59 2.06 0.88 26.94
CA ASN A 59 2.82 -0.33 26.60
C ASN A 59 3.41 -0.31 25.19
N LEU A 60 3.09 0.69 24.36
CA LEU A 60 3.79 0.88 23.11
C LEU A 60 5.27 1.17 23.40
N PRO A 61 6.23 0.47 22.77
CA PRO A 61 7.66 0.67 22.96
C PRO A 61 8.16 1.96 22.26
N ALA A 62 7.44 3.06 22.44
CA ALA A 62 7.77 4.41 21.96
C ALA A 62 7.65 5.46 23.08
N TYR A 63 7.46 5.03 24.34
CA TYR A 63 7.43 5.92 25.52
C TYR A 63 6.50 7.13 25.37
N VAL A 64 5.32 6.89 24.77
CA VAL A 64 4.28 7.90 24.51
C VAL A 64 3.96 8.81 25.70
N PRO A 65 3.99 8.36 26.97
CA PRO A 65 3.72 9.24 28.11
C PRO A 65 4.63 10.46 28.27
N GLU A 66 5.81 10.48 27.63
CA GLU A 66 6.69 11.67 27.64
C GLU A 66 6.14 12.79 26.74
N SER A 67 5.30 12.47 25.76
CA SER A 67 4.71 13.43 24.81
C SER A 67 3.55 14.26 25.38
N GLY A 68 3.02 13.93 26.55
CA GLY A 68 1.91 14.65 27.17
C GLY A 68 1.03 13.76 28.06
N PRO A 69 -0.14 14.25 28.51
CA PRO A 69 -1.10 13.44 29.25
C PRO A 69 -1.96 12.54 28.34
N LEU A 70 -2.50 11.46 28.90
CA LEU A 70 -3.38 10.51 28.19
C LEU A 70 -4.64 11.21 27.65
N ASN A 71 -4.83 11.15 26.33
CA ASN A 71 -6.07 11.54 25.67
C ASN A 71 -6.61 10.38 24.82
N ILE A 72 -7.64 9.69 25.33
CA ILE A 72 -8.23 8.50 24.67
C ILE A 72 -8.86 8.86 23.33
N HIS A 73 -9.52 10.02 23.23
CA HIS A 73 -10.15 10.46 21.99
C HIS A 73 -9.10 10.64 20.89
N PHE A 74 -8.02 11.35 21.20
CA PHE A 74 -6.90 11.56 20.28
C PHE A 74 -6.27 10.25 19.80
N ILE A 75 -6.06 9.28 20.69
CA ILE A 75 -5.53 7.96 20.31
C ILE A 75 -6.49 7.24 19.33
N ARG A 76 -7.80 7.36 19.55
CA ARG A 76 -8.80 6.75 18.64
C ARG A 76 -8.84 7.44 17.28
N ASP A 77 -8.65 8.76 17.23
CA ASP A 77 -8.57 9.48 15.95
C ASP A 77 -7.38 9.00 15.13
N ILE A 78 -6.20 8.83 15.76
CA ILE A 78 -5.03 8.23 15.12
C ILE A 78 -5.33 6.78 14.70
N GLY A 79 -6.01 6.02 15.57
CA GLY A 79 -6.48 4.66 15.26
C GLY A 79 -7.32 4.61 13.99
N CYS A 80 -8.26 5.53 13.80
CA CYS A 80 -9.07 5.64 12.60
C CYS A 80 -8.23 5.94 11.35
N ILE A 81 -7.21 6.80 11.47
CA ILE A 81 -6.30 7.10 10.35
C ILE A 81 -5.51 5.84 9.96
N PHE A 82 -4.92 5.13 10.93
CA PHE A 82 -4.20 3.88 10.67
C PHE A 82 -5.12 2.83 10.03
N LEU A 83 -6.36 2.71 10.50
CA LEU A 83 -7.34 1.79 9.92
C LEU A 83 -7.63 2.14 8.46
N LEU A 84 -7.87 3.42 8.18
CA LEU A 84 -8.16 3.92 6.84
C LEU A 84 -6.99 3.66 5.89
N LEU A 85 -5.76 3.98 6.31
CA LEU A 85 -4.56 3.74 5.52
C LEU A 85 -4.32 2.25 5.28
N GLY A 86 -4.47 1.42 6.31
CA GLY A 86 -4.30 -0.03 6.21
C GLY A 86 -5.31 -0.69 5.26
N CYS A 87 -6.60 -0.36 5.41
CA CYS A 87 -7.65 -0.79 4.49
C CYS A 87 -7.40 -0.29 3.06
N GLY A 88 -6.98 0.97 2.90
CA GLY A 88 -6.62 1.54 1.61
C GLY A 88 -5.49 0.76 0.93
N LEU A 89 -4.46 0.37 1.67
CA LEU A 89 -3.38 -0.47 1.15
C LEU A 89 -3.86 -1.86 0.75
N TRP A 90 -4.69 -2.53 1.55
CA TRP A 90 -5.24 -3.82 1.14
C TRP A 90 -6.11 -3.70 -0.12
N ILE A 91 -6.96 -2.67 -0.20
CA ILE A 91 -7.77 -2.40 -1.38
C ILE A 91 -6.89 -2.17 -2.62
N GLY A 92 -5.86 -1.33 -2.53
CA GLY A 92 -4.93 -1.07 -3.64
C GLY A 92 -4.04 -2.27 -4.00
N GLY A 93 -3.70 -3.10 -3.03
CA GLY A 93 -2.84 -4.28 -3.19
C GLY A 93 -3.55 -5.41 -3.94
N PHE A 94 -4.80 -5.69 -3.57
CA PHE A 94 -5.56 -6.87 -4.03
C PHE A 94 -6.61 -6.56 -5.09
N PHE A 95 -7.34 -5.45 -4.98
CA PHE A 95 -8.56 -5.23 -5.77
C PHE A 95 -8.42 -4.09 -6.78
N LEU A 96 -7.78 -2.99 -6.39
CA LEU A 96 -7.71 -1.76 -7.17
C LEU A 96 -6.28 -1.39 -7.55
N ILE A 97 -5.62 -2.26 -8.32
CA ILE A 97 -4.20 -2.14 -8.74
C ILE A 97 -3.91 -0.77 -9.41
N LYS A 98 -4.89 -0.22 -10.16
CA LYS A 98 -4.79 1.09 -10.80
C LYS A 98 -4.55 2.25 -9.81
N PHE A 99 -4.97 2.09 -8.55
CA PHE A 99 -4.83 3.09 -7.49
C PHE A 99 -3.67 2.83 -6.52
N ARG A 100 -2.80 1.86 -6.80
CA ARG A 100 -1.64 1.55 -5.91
C ARG A 100 -0.81 2.78 -5.61
N LEU A 101 -0.40 3.53 -6.63
CA LEU A 101 0.46 4.70 -6.45
C LEU A 101 -0.16 5.77 -5.53
N PRO A 102 -1.37 6.29 -5.80
CA PRO A 102 -1.97 7.30 -4.91
C PRO A 102 -2.23 6.77 -3.49
N LEU A 103 -2.71 5.52 -3.34
CA LEU A 103 -2.99 4.94 -2.01
C LEU A 103 -1.70 4.76 -1.18
N PHE A 104 -0.62 4.28 -1.81
CA PHE A 104 0.68 4.16 -1.14
C PHE A 104 1.29 5.52 -0.82
N THR A 105 1.07 6.51 -1.69
CA THR A 105 1.54 7.89 -1.49
C THR A 105 0.85 8.53 -0.30
N MET A 106 -0.47 8.36 -0.13
CA MET A 106 -1.19 8.86 1.04
C MET A 106 -0.68 8.23 2.35
N ASN A 107 -0.47 6.90 2.35
CA ASN A 107 0.12 6.21 3.49
C ASN A 107 1.53 6.73 3.83
N THR A 108 2.37 6.90 2.81
CA THR A 108 3.73 7.46 2.96
C THR A 108 3.67 8.89 3.50
N GLY A 109 2.75 9.71 2.97
CA GLY A 109 2.56 11.10 3.38
C GLY A 109 2.26 11.21 4.88
N PHE A 110 1.36 10.36 5.39
CA PHE A 110 1.07 10.32 6.82
C PHE A 110 2.32 10.01 7.66
N TYR A 111 3.07 8.95 7.33
CA TYR A 111 4.28 8.60 8.10
C TYR A 111 5.34 9.71 8.07
N VAL A 112 5.57 10.32 6.91
CA VAL A 112 6.56 11.41 6.77
C VAL A 112 6.11 12.65 7.55
N MET A 113 4.84 13.05 7.44
CA MET A 113 4.30 14.16 8.23
C MET A 113 4.38 13.88 9.74
N HIS A 114 4.05 12.65 10.15
CA HIS A 114 4.12 12.25 11.55
C HIS A 114 5.56 12.29 12.08
N MET A 115 6.54 11.80 11.31
CA MET A 115 7.96 11.93 11.64
C MET A 115 8.36 13.41 11.84
N PHE A 116 7.87 14.33 11.01
CA PHE A 116 8.16 15.75 11.19
C PHE A 116 7.55 16.36 12.46
N VAL A 117 6.41 15.85 12.93
CA VAL A 117 5.86 16.25 14.25
C VAL A 117 6.85 15.90 15.35
N HIS A 118 7.40 14.68 15.35
CA HIS A 118 8.40 14.26 16.34
C HIS A 118 9.69 15.06 16.28
N ILE A 119 10.19 15.36 15.07
CA ILE A 119 11.36 16.23 14.88
C ILE A 119 11.08 17.62 15.47
N HIS A 120 9.89 18.18 15.21
CA HIS A 120 9.51 19.48 15.73
C HIS A 120 9.42 19.50 17.27
N GLU A 121 8.90 18.46 17.91
CA GLU A 121 8.85 18.36 19.38
C GLU A 121 10.24 18.35 20.01
N ILE A 122 11.20 17.67 19.39
CA ILE A 122 12.60 17.66 19.84
C ILE A 122 13.26 19.03 19.61
N VAL A 123 13.13 19.60 18.41
CA VAL A 123 13.79 20.87 18.03
C VAL A 123 13.21 22.06 18.80
N SER A 124 11.92 22.03 19.14
CA SER A 124 11.27 23.06 19.96
C SER A 124 11.58 22.92 21.46
N GLY A 125 12.34 21.89 21.86
CA GLY A 125 12.74 21.66 23.25
C GLY A 125 11.62 21.10 24.15
N ARG A 126 10.50 20.64 23.57
CA ARG A 126 9.41 20.00 24.33
C ARG A 126 9.77 18.59 24.76
N LEU A 127 10.54 17.87 23.94
CA LEU A 127 11.03 16.52 24.23
C LEU A 127 12.54 16.46 24.26
N ARG A 128 13.08 15.54 25.07
CA ARG A 128 14.53 15.32 25.19
C ARG A 128 15.03 14.62 23.93
N MET A 129 16.24 14.97 23.48
CA MET A 129 16.88 14.32 22.33
C MET A 129 16.97 12.79 22.45
N GLY A 130 17.06 12.26 23.68
CA GLY A 130 17.10 10.81 23.94
C GLY A 130 15.87 10.05 23.41
N ILE A 131 14.70 10.71 23.29
CA ILE A 131 13.47 10.08 22.78
C ILE A 131 13.63 9.60 21.32
N PHE A 132 14.53 10.25 20.56
CA PHE A 132 14.80 9.90 19.17
C PHE A 132 15.09 8.41 18.99
N TRP A 133 15.89 7.81 19.87
CA TRP A 133 16.25 6.40 19.78
C TRP A 133 15.09 5.46 20.10
N THR A 134 14.21 5.89 20.99
CA THR A 134 12.99 5.16 21.36
C THR A 134 11.96 5.23 20.25
N ASP A 135 11.81 6.38 19.59
CA ASP A 135 10.89 6.58 18.48
C ASP A 135 11.40 6.00 17.16
N LEU A 136 12.70 5.75 17.03
CA LEU A 136 13.33 5.31 15.78
C LEU A 136 12.62 4.10 15.13
N PRO A 137 12.30 3.01 15.85
CA PRO A 137 11.65 1.84 15.25
C PRO A 137 10.20 2.09 14.83
N GLY A 138 9.47 2.91 15.59
CA GLY A 138 8.02 3.10 15.45
C GLY A 138 7.61 4.30 14.59
N VAL A 139 8.49 5.30 14.45
CA VAL A 139 8.20 6.59 13.81
C VAL A 139 9.11 6.82 12.62
N TYR A 140 10.43 6.84 12.85
CA TYR A 140 11.40 7.23 11.82
C TYR A 140 11.60 6.13 10.78
N PHE A 141 11.74 4.88 11.22
CA PHE A 141 11.96 3.75 10.32
C PHE A 141 10.79 3.55 9.35
N PRO A 142 9.50 3.51 9.78
CA PRO A 142 8.37 3.39 8.87
C PRO A 142 8.29 4.55 7.87
N ALA A 143 8.58 5.78 8.30
CA ALA A 143 8.60 6.95 7.43
C ALA A 143 9.66 6.83 6.33
N ILE A 144 10.90 6.50 6.70
CA ILE A 144 12.01 6.33 5.74
C ILE A 144 11.74 5.16 4.79
N LEU A 145 11.28 4.03 5.32
CA LEU A 145 11.00 2.83 4.53
C LEU A 145 9.90 3.09 3.50
N THR A 146 8.76 3.63 3.94
CA THR A 146 7.63 3.91 3.04
C THR A 146 7.99 4.99 2.03
N PHE A 147 8.75 6.01 2.42
CA PHE A 147 9.26 7.03 1.51
C PHE A 147 10.13 6.43 0.40
N ALA A 148 11.13 5.62 0.76
CA ALA A 148 12.00 4.96 -0.21
C ALA A 148 11.21 4.04 -1.16
N LEU A 149 10.28 3.24 -0.63
CA LEU A 149 9.41 2.38 -1.43
C LEU A 149 8.51 3.19 -2.37
N ASN A 150 8.00 4.33 -1.92
CA ASN A 150 7.17 5.19 -2.76
C ASN A 150 7.95 5.77 -3.94
N ILE A 151 9.20 6.19 -3.74
CA ILE A 151 10.07 6.63 -4.84
C ILE A 151 10.28 5.52 -5.88
N ILE A 152 10.49 4.27 -5.43
CA ILE A 152 10.63 3.12 -6.33
C ILE A 152 9.33 2.87 -7.10
N LEU A 153 8.18 2.98 -6.42
CA LEU A 153 6.86 2.82 -7.04
C LEU A 153 6.60 3.90 -8.10
N ILE A 154 6.87 5.16 -7.80
CA ILE A 154 6.75 6.29 -8.74
C ILE A 154 7.60 6.04 -9.98
N ARG A 155 8.88 5.67 -9.80
CA ARG A 155 9.79 5.35 -10.92
C ARG A 155 9.24 4.24 -11.82
N LYS A 156 8.70 3.17 -11.22
CA LYS A 156 8.04 2.08 -11.96
C LYS A 156 6.87 2.59 -12.81
N TYR A 157 6.00 3.42 -12.24
CA TYR A 157 4.83 3.97 -12.94
C TYR A 157 5.22 4.91 -14.09
N ILE A 158 6.25 5.75 -13.91
CA ILE A 158 6.77 6.63 -14.97
C ILE A 158 7.32 5.81 -16.15
N VAL A 159 8.11 4.76 -15.89
CA VAL A 159 8.67 3.90 -16.94
C VAL A 159 7.55 3.17 -17.71
N LEU A 160 6.56 2.62 -17.01
CA LEU A 160 5.41 1.96 -17.63
C LEU A 160 4.52 2.91 -18.44
N SER A 161 4.39 4.17 -18.01
CA SER A 161 3.67 5.19 -18.76
C SER A 161 4.38 5.51 -20.08
N LYS A 162 5.72 5.69 -20.06
CA LYS A 162 6.52 5.94 -21.26
C LYS A 162 6.49 4.79 -22.26
N SER A 163 6.53 3.53 -21.79
CA SER A 163 6.48 2.37 -22.68
C SER A 163 5.13 2.24 -23.39
N LYS A 164 4.02 2.58 -22.72
CA LYS A 164 2.68 2.58 -23.31
C LYS A 164 2.55 3.58 -24.46
N ILE A 165 3.19 4.74 -24.34
CA ILE A 165 3.19 5.78 -25.39
C ILE A 165 4.02 5.37 -26.61
N ARG A 166 5.08 4.57 -26.42
CA ARG A 166 6.01 4.17 -27.50
C ARG A 166 5.47 3.08 -28.43
N GLN A 167 4.43 2.34 -28.04
CA GLN A 167 3.83 1.31 -28.89
C GLN A 167 3.15 2.00 -30.10
N PRO A 168 3.62 1.76 -31.35
CA PRO A 168 3.00 2.37 -32.53
C PRO A 168 1.53 1.94 -32.60
N ILE A 169 0.65 2.87 -32.96
CA ILE A 169 -0.74 2.56 -33.28
C ILE A 169 -0.68 1.52 -34.40
N ARG A 170 -1.01 0.27 -34.06
CA ARG A 170 -1.15 -0.79 -35.06
C ARG A 170 -2.35 -0.38 -35.91
N THR A 171 -2.09 0.24 -37.05
CA THR A 171 -3.10 0.47 -38.07
C THR A 171 -3.48 -0.91 -38.59
N GLU A 172 -4.62 -1.43 -38.13
CA GLU A 172 -5.25 -2.59 -38.75
C GLU A 172 -5.72 -2.14 -40.14
N ASN A 173 -5.06 -2.67 -41.17
CA ASN A 173 -5.51 -2.67 -42.56
C ASN A 173 -6.05 -4.05 -42.89
#